data_AF-A0A1G1GV46-F1
#
_entry.id   AF-A0A1G1GV46-F1
#
_cell.length_a   1.000
_cell.length_b   1.000
_cell.length_c   1.000
_cell.angle_alpha   90.00
_cell.angle_beta   90.00
_cell.angle_gamma   90.00
#
_symmetry.space_group_name_H-M   'P 1'
#
loop_
_entity.id
_entity.type
_entity.pdbx_description
1 polymer ?
#
loop_
_entity_poly.entity_id
_entity_poly.type
_entity_poly.pdbx_seq_one_letter_code
_entity_poly.pdbx_strand_id
1 'polypeptide(L)'
;MHAGSELDRNTQVAYFTGATEHKTETFTQKMRRKIDSLSGRLIYSRRLATAEPVFAHIRSVLGFDRFGLRGKRKVNTQRLMYCTLHNLLKVHRYWPAFA
;
A
#
# COMPACT_ATOMS: atom_id res chain seq x y z
N MET A 1 1.86 29.64 -23.49
CA MET A 1 2.57 29.93 -22.23
C MET A 1 1.85 29.22 -21.10
N HIS A 2 2.22 27.98 -20.79
CA HIS A 2 1.67 27.25 -19.64
C HIS A 2 2.77 27.11 -18.60
N ALA A 3 2.52 27.74 -17.44
CA ALA A 3 3.39 27.70 -16.28
C ALA A 3 3.61 26.25 -15.85
N GLY A 4 4.84 25.77 -16.02
CA GLY A 4 5.30 24.52 -15.43
C GLY A 4 5.46 24.72 -13.94
N SER A 5 4.46 24.31 -13.16
CA SER A 5 4.59 24.19 -11.71
C SER A 5 5.40 22.93 -11.40
N GLU A 6 6.66 23.16 -11.04
CA GLU A 6 7.42 22.49 -9.99
C GLU A 6 7.32 20.96 -9.92
N LEU A 7 8.32 20.32 -10.51
CA LEU A 7 8.58 18.89 -10.54
C LEU A 7 8.70 18.28 -9.13
N ASP A 8 7.75 17.41 -8.78
CA ASP A 8 7.89 16.40 -7.72
C ASP A 8 9.03 15.43 -8.10
N ARG A 9 10.22 15.67 -7.54
CA ARG A 9 11.50 15.00 -7.86
C ARG A 9 11.57 13.51 -7.47
N ASN A 10 10.52 12.89 -6.93
CA ASN A 10 10.64 11.54 -6.35
C ASN A 10 9.76 10.44 -6.97
N THR A 11 9.10 10.69 -8.10
CA THR A 11 8.33 9.63 -8.77
C THR A 11 8.79 9.42 -10.20
N GLN A 12 9.80 8.58 -10.42
CA GLN A 12 10.10 8.07 -11.77
C GLN A 12 8.92 7.19 -12.22
N VAL A 13 8.13 7.70 -13.16
CA VAL A 13 7.15 6.92 -13.91
C VAL A 13 7.57 6.89 -15.37
N ALA A 14 7.57 5.71 -15.97
CA ALA A 14 7.78 5.56 -17.40
C ALA A 14 6.56 6.14 -18.14
N TYR A 15 6.77 7.21 -18.91
CA TYR A 15 5.75 7.77 -19.79
C TYR A 15 5.83 7.04 -21.14
N PHE A 16 4.83 6.21 -21.45
CA PHE A 16 4.64 5.71 -22.80
C PHE A 16 3.88 6.78 -23.59
N THR A 17 4.61 7.60 -24.34
CA THR A 17 4.03 8.66 -25.20
C THR A 17 3.51 8.04 -26.50
N GLY A 18 2.28 7.52 -26.43
CA GLY A 18 1.47 7.16 -27.59
C GLY A 18 0.05 7.68 -27.36
N ALA A 19 -0.18 8.95 -27.67
CA ALA A 19 -1.43 9.63 -27.40
C ALA A 19 -2.55 9.10 -28.30
N THR A 20 -3.68 8.69 -27.70
CA THR A 20 -4.97 8.59 -28.36
C THR A 20 -5.90 9.66 -27.78
N GLU A 21 -6.38 10.56 -28.63
CA GLU A 21 -6.95 11.87 -28.29
C GLU A 21 -8.28 11.87 -27.53
N HIS A 22 -8.89 10.73 -27.21
CA HIS A 22 -10.17 10.68 -26.50
C HIS A 22 -10.30 9.43 -25.60
N LYS A 23 -9.36 9.23 -24.66
CA LYS A 23 -9.41 8.09 -23.75
C LYS A 23 -10.02 8.48 -22.40
N THR A 24 -11.13 7.84 -22.04
CA THR A 24 -11.73 7.90 -20.70
C THR A 24 -10.66 7.60 -19.64
N GLU A 25 -10.62 8.43 -18.60
CA GLU A 25 -9.61 8.34 -17.54
C GLU A 25 -9.53 6.92 -16.96
N THR A 26 -8.32 6.34 -16.99
CA THR A 26 -8.05 5.00 -16.43
C THR A 26 -8.21 5.02 -14.90
N PHE A 27 -8.49 3.86 -14.30
CA PHE A 27 -8.57 3.74 -12.83
C PHE A 27 -7.28 4.18 -12.12
N THR A 28 -6.11 3.96 -12.75
CA THR A 28 -4.82 4.41 -12.23
C THR A 28 -4.70 5.93 -12.20
N GLN A 29 -5.13 6.62 -13.27
CA GLN A 29 -5.15 8.08 -13.32
C GLN A 29 -6.10 8.66 -12.26
N LYS A 30 -7.27 8.04 -12.06
CA LYS A 30 -8.23 8.42 -10.99
C LYS A 30 -7.63 8.29 -9.59
N MET A 31 -6.93 7.19 -9.31
CA MET A 31 -6.25 7.00 -8.03
C MET A 31 -5.13 8.00 -7.82
N ARG A 32 -4.34 8.28 -8.88
CA ARG A 32 -3.25 9.27 -8.82
C ARG A 32 -3.78 10.65 -8.48
N ARG A 33 -4.80 11.13 -9.19
CA ARG A 33 -5.46 12.41 -8.89
C ARG A 33 -5.96 12.48 -7.44
N LYS A 34 -6.53 11.38 -6.92
CA LYS A 34 -6.98 11.30 -5.52
C LYS A 34 -5.82 11.44 -4.53
N ILE A 35 -4.71 10.75 -4.78
CA ILE A 35 -3.51 10.79 -3.92
C ILE A 35 -2.84 12.16 -3.99
N ASP A 36 -2.74 12.78 -5.16
CA ASP A 36 -2.01 14.03 -5.38
C ASP A 36 -2.70 15.27 -4.79
N SER A 37 -3.99 15.17 -4.46
CA SER A 37 -4.70 16.21 -3.70
C SER A 37 -4.01 16.48 -2.35
N LEU A 38 -4.14 17.70 -1.80
CA LEU A 38 -3.49 18.06 -0.53
C LEU A 38 -3.93 17.14 0.62
N SER A 39 -5.25 16.90 0.73
CA SER A 39 -5.81 15.97 1.71
C SER A 39 -5.40 14.52 1.44
N GLY A 40 -5.36 14.12 0.17
CA GLY A 40 -4.89 12.81 -0.27
C GLY A 40 -3.45 12.53 0.13
N ARG A 41 -2.53 13.46 -0.11
CA ARG A 41 -1.11 13.36 0.26
C ARG A 41 -0.95 13.24 1.76
N LEU A 42 -1.65 14.06 2.53
CA LEU A 42 -1.59 14.00 4.00
C LEU A 42 -2.05 12.63 4.52
N ILE A 43 -3.18 12.12 4.03
CA ILE A 43 -3.69 10.80 4.44
C ILE A 43 -2.75 9.69 3.99
N TYR A 44 -2.32 9.72 2.73
CA TYR A 44 -1.48 8.68 2.13
C TYR A 44 -0.09 8.60 2.78
N SER A 45 0.48 9.74 3.20
CA SER A 45 1.77 9.78 3.91
C SER A 45 1.78 8.96 5.21
N ARG A 46 0.64 8.86 5.91
CA ARG A 46 0.50 8.06 7.15
C ARG A 46 0.69 6.57 6.93
N ARG A 47 0.60 6.09 5.69
CA ARG A 47 0.80 4.68 5.32
C ARG A 47 2.18 4.17 5.76
N LEU A 48 3.22 5.00 5.62
CA LEU A 48 4.60 4.69 6.04
C LEU A 48 4.66 4.31 7.53
N ALA A 49 3.96 5.06 8.38
CA ALA A 49 3.98 4.85 9.82
C ALA A 49 3.01 3.75 10.30
N THR A 50 1.92 3.52 9.55
CA THR A 50 0.81 2.67 10.02
C THR A 50 0.76 1.32 9.34
N ALA A 51 0.64 1.31 8.01
CA ALA A 51 0.39 0.09 7.25
C ALA A 51 1.68 -0.68 6.92
N GLU A 52 2.75 0.05 6.58
CA GLU A 52 4.00 -0.58 6.14
C GLU A 52 4.69 -1.42 7.22
N PRO A 53 4.73 -1.03 8.51
CA PRO A 53 5.29 -1.87 9.56
C PRO A 53 4.54 -3.20 9.71
N VAL A 54 3.22 -3.21 9.48
CA VAL A 54 2.41 -4.44 9.55
C VAL A 54 2.82 -5.39 8.43
N PHE A 55 2.90 -4.89 7.19
CA PHE A 55 3.33 -5.70 6.05
C PHE A 55 4.79 -6.15 6.15
N ALA A 56 5.67 -5.29 6.65
CA ALA A 56 7.06 -5.62 6.91
C ALA A 56 7.18 -6.74 7.96
N HIS A 57 6.42 -6.68 9.05
CA HIS A 57 6.41 -7.74 10.06
C HIS A 57 5.91 -9.07 9.48
N ILE A 58 4.79 -9.04 8.75
CA ILE A 58 4.22 -10.25 8.12
C ILE A 58 5.20 -10.87 7.11
N ARG A 59 5.86 -10.06 6.29
CA ARG A 59 6.81 -10.58 5.30
C ARG A 59 8.12 -11.04 5.94
N SER A 60 8.79 -10.13 6.66
CA SER A 60 10.18 -10.33 7.08
C SER A 60 10.34 -11.12 8.38
N VAL A 61 9.33 -11.12 9.26
CA VAL A 61 9.40 -11.85 10.54
C VAL A 61 8.55 -13.12 10.52
N LEU A 62 7.34 -13.05 9.96
CA LEU A 62 6.50 -14.25 9.81
C LEU A 62 6.84 -15.07 8.55
N GLY A 63 7.69 -14.58 7.65
CA GLY A 63 8.13 -15.31 6.46
C GLY A 63 7.09 -15.43 5.36
N PHE A 64 6.12 -14.51 5.31
CA PHE A 64 5.04 -14.55 4.31
C PHE A 64 5.41 -13.82 3.00
N ASP A 65 6.20 -14.47 2.15
CA ASP A 65 6.65 -13.88 0.87
C ASP A 65 5.74 -14.19 -0.31
N ARG A 66 5.02 -15.32 -0.27
CA ARG A 66 4.16 -15.78 -1.37
C ARG A 66 2.93 -16.53 -0.87
N PHE A 67 1.85 -16.43 -1.64
CA PHE A 67 0.68 -17.29 -1.43
C PHE A 67 1.02 -18.73 -1.86
N GLY A 68 0.85 -19.67 -0.93
CA GLY A 68 1.07 -21.10 -1.18
C GLY A 68 -0.16 -21.81 -1.72
N LEU A 69 -1.34 -21.18 -1.58
CA LEU A 69 -2.62 -21.74 -1.97
C LEU A 69 -3.15 -21.07 -3.24
N ARG A 70 -3.97 -21.80 -4.00
CA ARG A 70 -4.68 -21.27 -5.19
C ARG A 70 -6.16 -21.13 -4.90
N GLY A 71 -6.76 -20.07 -5.43
CA GLY A 71 -8.18 -19.74 -5.27
C GLY A 71 -8.44 -18.70 -4.18
N LYS A 72 -9.34 -17.75 -4.48
CA LYS A 72 -9.63 -16.55 -3.67
C LYS A 72 -9.91 -16.89 -2.21
N ARG A 73 -10.74 -17.90 -1.94
CA ARG A 73 -11.12 -18.31 -0.58
C ARG A 73 -9.92 -18.76 0.23
N LYS A 74 -9.10 -19.66 -0.33
CA LYS A 74 -7.92 -20.22 0.35
C LYS A 74 -6.85 -19.16 0.61
N VAL A 75 -6.57 -18.33 -0.40
CA VAL A 75 -5.66 -17.18 -0.31
C VAL A 75 -6.10 -16.19 0.77
N ASN A 76 -7.41 -15.90 0.85
CA ASN A 76 -7.96 -15.01 1.87
C ASN A 76 -7.79 -15.59 3.28
N THR A 77 -8.11 -16.88 3.46
CA THR A 77 -7.90 -17.57 4.75
C THR A 77 -6.42 -17.53 5.15
N GLN A 78 -5.50 -17.81 4.22
CA GLN A 78 -4.06 -17.73 4.48
C GLN A 78 -3.66 -16.33 4.96
N ARG A 79 -4.07 -15.28 4.23
CA ARG A 79 -3.76 -13.89 4.61
C ARG A 79 -4.32 -13.52 6.00
N LEU A 80 -5.56 -13.91 6.29
CA LEU A 80 -6.19 -13.63 7.58
C LEU A 80 -5.47 -14.33 8.72
N MET A 81 -5.02 -15.57 8.54
CA MET A 81 -4.24 -16.29 9.55
C MET A 81 -2.95 -15.55 9.90
N TYR A 82 -2.19 -15.07 8.91
CA TYR A 82 -1.00 -14.26 9.15
C TYR A 82 -1.29 -12.93 9.85
N CYS A 83 -2.39 -12.26 9.51
CA CYS A 83 -2.84 -11.06 10.23
C CYS A 83 -3.17 -11.37 11.70
N THR A 84 -3.84 -12.49 11.98
CA THR A 84 -4.12 -12.91 13.36
C THR A 84 -2.84 -13.20 14.14
N LEU A 85 -1.88 -13.90 13.53
CA LEU A 85 -0.58 -14.17 14.13
C LEU A 85 0.19 -12.87 14.43
N HIS A 86 0.19 -11.91 13.50
CA HIS A 86 0.76 -10.58 13.73
C HIS A 86 0.17 -9.92 14.99
N ASN A 87 -1.15 -9.93 15.13
CA ASN A 87 -1.84 -9.33 16.27
C ASN A 87 -1.54 -10.07 17.58
N LEU A 88 -1.54 -11.40 17.56
CA LEU A 88 -1.27 -12.21 18.74
C LEU A 88 0.15 -11.98 19.27
N LEU A 89 1.15 -11.89 18.39
CA LEU A 89 2.52 -11.57 18.79
C LEU A 89 2.66 -10.17 19.38
N LYS A 90 1.86 -9.21 18.91
CA LYS A 90 1.79 -7.87 19.54
C LYS A 90 1.24 -8.00 20.95
N VAL A 91 0.09 -8.67 21.13
CA VAL A 91 -0.48 -8.89 22.47
C VAL A 91 0.53 -9.56 23.37
N HIS A 92 1.08 -10.71 22.98
CA HIS A 92 2.07 -11.43 23.78
C HIS A 92 3.28 -10.57 24.19
N ARG A 93 3.80 -9.73 23.30
CA ARG A 93 4.98 -8.90 23.59
C ARG A 93 4.68 -7.72 24.52
N TYR A 94 3.50 -7.11 24.42
CA TYR A 94 3.14 -5.96 25.26
C TYR A 94 2.26 -6.33 26.46
N TRP A 95 1.77 -7.56 26.54
CA TRP A 95 0.97 -8.07 27.66
C TRP A 95 1.63 -7.89 29.02
N PRO A 96 2.95 -8.13 29.20
CA PRO A 96 3.60 -7.91 30.50
C PRO A 96 3.57 -6.46 30.99
N ALA A 97 3.29 -5.48 30.12
CA ALA A 97 3.12 -4.09 30.53
C ALA A 97 1.72 -3.80 31.11
N PHE A 98 0.79 -4.75 31.01
CA PHE A 98 -0.59 -4.68 31.50
C PHE A 98 -0.88 -5.66 32.65
N ALA A 99 0.09 -6.53 32.99
CA ALA A 99 0.01 -7.48 34.10
C ALA A 99 0.81 -6.95 35.30
#